data_AF-A0AAW6KQZ1-F1
#
_entry.id   AF-A0AAW6KQZ1-F1
#
_cell.length_a   1.000
_cell.length_b   1.000
_cell.length_c   1.000
_cell.angle_alpha   90.00
_cell.angle_beta   90.00
_cell.angle_gamma   90.00
#
_symmetry.space_group_name_H-M   'P 1'
#
loop_
_entity.id
_entity.type
_entity.pdbx_description
1 polymer ?
#
loop_
_entity_poly.entity_id
_entity_poly.type
_entity_poly.pdbx_seq_one_letter_code
_entity_poly.pdbx_strand_id
1 'polypeptide(L)'
;SGLDQLIKASYSLLGLATYFTAGEQEVRAWTFKKGMKAPECASIIHTDFERGFIRAETVAYDDLLEAGSMASAKEAGKVRLEGK
;
A
#
# COMPACT_ATOMS: atom_id res chain seq x y z
N SER A 1 -10.41 15.03 15.21
CA SER A 1 -10.27 15.41 16.63
C SER A 1 -8.81 15.72 16.95
N GLY A 2 -8.50 16.30 18.12
CA GLY A 2 -7.09 16.50 18.55
C GLY A 2 -6.34 15.18 18.79
N LEU A 3 -7.06 14.13 19.18
CA LEU A 3 -6.50 12.77 19.32
C LEU A 3 -6.02 12.23 17.96
N ASP A 4 -6.79 12.43 16.89
CA ASP A 4 -6.41 11.95 15.55
C ASP A 4 -5.13 12.62 15.05
N GLN A 5 -4.94 13.90 15.37
CA GLN A 5 -3.71 14.63 15.04
C GLN A 5 -2.51 14.07 15.81
N LEU A 6 -2.66 13.78 17.10
CA LEU A 6 -1.62 13.17 17.92
C LEU A 6 -1.24 11.78 17.41
N ILE A 7 -2.22 10.96 17.03
CA ILE A 7 -2.00 9.62 16.47
C ILE A 7 -1.20 9.73 15.16
N LYS A 8 -1.63 10.59 14.23
CA LYS A 8 -0.93 10.80 12.94
C LYS A 8 0.49 11.31 13.13
N ALA A 9 0.68 12.28 14.03
CA ALA A 9 1.99 12.83 14.33
C ALA A 9 2.93 11.76 14.92
N SER A 10 2.45 10.98 15.89
CA SER A 10 3.21 9.87 16.49
C SER A 10 3.55 8.78 15.47
N TYR A 11 2.60 8.42 14.61
CA TYR A 11 2.80 7.43 13.56
C TYR A 11 3.87 7.87 12.55
N SER A 12 3.81 9.14 12.11
CA SER A 12 4.84 9.70 11.24
C SER A 12 6.20 9.84 11.93
N LEU A 13 6.22 10.18 13.23
CA LEU A 13 7.44 10.30 14.03
C LEU A 13 8.19 8.95 14.12
N LEU A 14 7.45 7.84 14.22
CA LEU A 14 8.01 6.49 14.18
C LEU A 14 8.50 6.06 12.79
N GLY A 15 8.41 6.93 11.78
CA GLY A 15 8.78 6.61 10.40
C GLY A 15 7.82 5.62 9.75
N LEU A 16 6.60 5.48 10.26
CA LEU A 16 5.61 4.56 9.73
C LEU A 16 4.80 5.21 8.60
N ALA A 17 4.34 4.36 7.69
CA ALA A 17 3.46 4.70 6.58
C ALA A 17 2.48 3.54 6.36
N THR A 18 1.47 3.78 5.54
CA THR A 18 0.38 2.83 5.30
C THR A 18 0.24 2.53 3.82
N TYR A 19 0.11 1.26 3.45
CA TYR A 19 -0.40 0.83 2.15
C TYR A 19 -1.71 0.05 2.35
N PHE A 20 -2.44 -0.19 1.26
CA PHE A 20 -3.73 -0.86 1.32
C PHE A 20 -3.77 -2.10 0.45
N THR A 21 -4.48 -3.12 0.92
CA THR A 21 -5.06 -4.16 0.08
C THR A 21 -6.56 -3.92 0.04
N ALA A 22 -7.15 -3.91 -1.15
CA ALA A 22 -8.57 -3.61 -1.32
C ALA A 22 -9.20 -4.59 -2.31
N GLY A 23 -10.27 -5.25 -1.88
CA GLY A 23 -11.14 -6.10 -2.67
C GLY A 23 -12.55 -6.12 -2.09
N GLU A 24 -13.47 -6.83 -2.73
CA GLU A 24 -14.88 -6.89 -2.31
C GLU A 24 -15.05 -7.44 -0.89
N GLN A 25 -14.26 -8.45 -0.52
CA GLN A 25 -14.34 -9.12 0.78
C GLN A 25 -13.62 -8.38 1.90
N GLU A 26 -12.50 -7.73 1.60
CA GLU A 26 -11.67 -7.06 2.60
C GLU A 26 -11.01 -5.80 2.04
N VAL A 27 -11.03 -4.74 2.83
CA VAL A 27 -10.16 -3.58 2.67
C VAL A 27 -9.34 -3.41 3.95
N ARG A 28 -8.01 -3.42 3.82
CA ARG A 28 -7.11 -3.41 4.98
C ARG A 28 -5.95 -2.46 4.80
N ALA A 29 -5.65 -1.73 5.88
CA ALA A 29 -4.49 -0.87 6.02
C ALA A 29 -3.33 -1.65 6.64
N TRP A 30 -2.18 -1.64 5.97
CA TRP A 30 -0.95 -2.30 6.42
C TRP A 30 0.10 -1.27 6.79
N THR A 31 0.64 -1.40 8.01
CA THR A 31 1.67 -0.51 8.53
C THR A 31 3.04 -1.00 8.11
N PHE A 32 3.84 -0.13 7.48
CA PHE A 32 5.22 -0.41 7.11
C PHE A 32 6.14 0.76 7.51
N LYS A 33 7.46 0.54 7.51
CA LYS A 33 8.44 1.60 7.71
C LYS A 33 8.80 2.25 6.38
N LYS A 34 8.84 3.58 6.34
CA LYS A 34 9.28 4.33 5.15
C LYS A 34 10.66 3.84 4.69
N GLY A 35 10.77 3.55 3.40
CA GLY A 35 12.00 3.02 2.78
C GLY A 35 12.01 1.49 2.60
N MET A 36 11.05 0.74 3.17
CA MET A 36 10.90 -0.68 2.84
C MET A 36 10.56 -0.88 1.37
N LYS A 37 11.13 -1.93 0.78
CA LYS A 37 10.86 -2.38 -0.59
C LYS A 37 9.58 -3.21 -0.67
N ALA A 38 9.07 -3.40 -1.89
CA ALA A 38 7.85 -4.18 -2.12
C ALA A 38 7.89 -5.62 -1.53
N PRO A 39 8.99 -6.40 -1.63
CA PRO A 39 9.08 -7.72 -1.01
C PRO A 39 8.97 -7.67 0.52
N GLU A 40 9.63 -6.70 1.15
CA GLU A 40 9.60 -6.51 2.61
C GLU A 40 8.19 -6.07 3.06
N CYS A 41 7.51 -5.23 2.29
CA CYS A 41 6.13 -4.86 2.55
C CYS A 41 5.17 -6.06 2.43
N ALA A 42 5.38 -6.95 1.46
CA ALA A 42 4.59 -8.16 1.29
C ALA A 42 4.80 -9.16 2.44
N SER A 43 5.99 -9.18 3.05
CA SER A 43 6.30 -10.06 4.20
C SER A 43 5.45 -9.76 5.45
N ILE A 44 4.92 -8.53 5.56
CA ILE A 44 3.97 -8.12 6.61
C ILE A 44 2.65 -8.88 6.49
N ILE A 45 2.22 -9.23 5.27
CA ILE A 45 1.01 -10.04 5.03
C ILE A 45 1.31 -11.51 5.27
N HIS A 46 2.41 -12.01 4.70
CA HIS A 46 2.88 -13.38 4.91
C HIS A 46 4.37 -13.49 4.60
N THR A 47 5.14 -14.16 5.46
CA THR A 47 6.61 -14.26 5.33
C THR A 47 7.07 -14.93 4.03
N ASP A 48 6.27 -15.84 3.49
CA ASP A 48 6.60 -16.52 2.22
C ASP A 48 6.60 -15.57 1.01
N PHE A 49 5.85 -14.47 1.06
CA PHE A 49 5.79 -13.52 -0.04
C PHE A 49 7.11 -12.80 -0.28
N GLU A 50 7.95 -12.62 0.74
CA GLU A 50 9.26 -11.99 0.55
C GLU A 50 10.19 -12.86 -0.29
N ARG A 51 10.25 -14.15 0.05
CA ARG A 51 11.10 -15.14 -0.64
C ARG A 51 10.57 -15.44 -2.05
N GLY A 52 9.25 -15.60 -2.16
CA GLY A 52 8.55 -15.87 -3.40
C GLY A 52 8.22 -14.63 -4.22
N PHE A 53 8.70 -13.44 -3.83
CA PHE A 53 8.30 -12.20 -4.49
C PHE A 53 8.71 -12.19 -5.96
N ILE A 54 7.73 -12.01 -6.83
CA ILE A 54 7.93 -11.81 -8.26
C ILE A 54 7.73 -10.34 -8.61
N ARG A 55 6.55 -9.80 -8.25
CA ARG A 55 6.15 -8.42 -8.51
C ARG A 55 4.98 -8.02 -7.62
N ALA A 56 4.76 -6.72 -7.47
CA ALA A 56 3.55 -6.15 -6.90
C ALA A 56 2.78 -5.36 -7.98
N GLU A 57 1.48 -5.61 -8.11
CA GLU A 57 0.60 -4.74 -8.89
C GLU A 57 0.16 -3.59 -7.97
N THR A 58 0.54 -2.36 -8.31
CA THR A 58 0.35 -1.17 -7.46
C THR A 58 -0.28 -0.03 -8.23
N VAL A 59 -1.01 0.83 -7.52
CA VAL A 59 -1.54 2.09 -8.02
C VAL A 59 -1.34 3.15 -6.95
N ALA A 60 -1.06 4.39 -7.34
CA ALA A 60 -1.01 5.48 -6.36
C ALA A 60 -2.42 5.76 -5.84
N TYR A 61 -2.53 6.14 -4.58
CA TYR A 61 -3.83 6.39 -3.94
C TYR A 61 -4.66 7.45 -4.68
N ASP A 62 -4.02 8.58 -5.03
CA ASP A 62 -4.69 9.68 -5.73
C ASP A 62 -5.11 9.27 -7.15
N ASP A 63 -4.28 8.50 -7.86
CA ASP A 63 -4.62 7.96 -9.19
C ASP A 63 -5.83 7.01 -9.12
N LEU A 64 -5.92 6.19 -8.06
CA LEU A 64 -7.05 5.27 -7.87
C LEU A 64 -8.34 6.03 -7.55
N LEU A 65 -8.27 7.09 -6.74
CA LEU A 65 -9.42 7.93 -6.44
C LEU A 65 -9.91 8.68 -7.69
N GLU A 66 -9.00 9.23 -8.49
CA GLU A 66 -9.32 9.92 -9.73
C GLU A 66 -9.95 8.98 -10.77
N ALA A 67 -9.40 7.76 -10.91
CA ALA A 67 -9.92 6.77 -11.84
C ALA A 67 -11.24 6.12 -11.38
N GLY A 68 -11.56 6.18 -10.08
CA GLY A 68 -12.77 5.61 -9.48
C GLY A 68 -12.80 4.08 -9.36
N SER A 69 -11.92 3.36 -10.07
CA SER A 69 -11.77 1.91 -9.95
C SER A 69 -10.39 1.41 -10.38
N MET A 70 -10.00 0.22 -9.91
CA MET A 70 -8.77 -0.45 -10.37
C MET A 70 -8.79 -0.76 -11.87
N ALA A 71 -9.96 -1.10 -12.44
CA ALA A 71 -10.11 -1.38 -13.87
C ALA A 71 -9.85 -0.13 -14.70
N SER A 72 -10.49 0.98 -14.36
CA SER A 72 -10.30 2.27 -15.02
C SER A 72 -8.86 2.79 -14.86
N ALA A 73 -8.25 2.61 -13.69
CA ALA A 73 -6.85 2.98 -13.47
C ALA A 73 -5.89 2.15 -14.34
N LYS A 74 -6.23 0.87 -14.58
CA LYS A 74 -5.44 -0.02 -15.45
C LYS A 74 -5.56 0.37 -16.92
N GLU A 75 -6.78 0.67 -17.39
CA GLU A 75 -7.03 1.16 -18.75
C GLU A 75 -6.32 2.50 -19.02
N ALA A 76 -6.26 3.37 -18.00
CA ALA A 76 -5.52 4.63 -18.05
C ALA A 76 -3.99 4.48 -17.91
N GLY A 77 -3.47 3.25 -17.76
CA GLY A 77 -2.03 2.99 -17.63
C GLY A 77 -1.42 3.44 -16.29
N LYS A 78 -2.23 3.65 -15.26
CA LYS A 78 -1.78 4.11 -13.92
C LYS A 78 -1.38 2.96 -12.99
N VAL A 79 -1.82 1.74 -13.30
CA VAL A 79 -1.41 0.54 -12.57
C VAL A 79 -0.01 0.11 -13.02
N ARG A 80 0.90 -0.07 -12.05
CA ARG A 80 2.30 -0.44 -12.27
C ARG A 80 2.60 -1.84 -11.75
N LEU A 81 3.52 -2.52 -12.42
CA LEU A 81 4.10 -3.77 -11.96
C LEU A 81 5.48 -3.47 -11.38
N GLU A 82 5.58 -3.42 -10.06
CA GLU A 82 6.82 -3.11 -9.35
C GLU A 82 7.60 -4.38 -9.03
N GLY A 83 8.91 -4.33 -9.22
CA GLY A 83 9.85 -5.42 -8.94
C GLY A 83 10.32 -5.47 -7.49
N LYS A 84 11.44 -6.18 -7.27
CA LYS A 84 12.08 -6.32 -5.96
C LYS A 84 12.73 -5.03 -5.46
#